data_AF-A0A378LPC9-F1
#
_entry.id   AF-A0A378LPC9-F1
#
_cell.length_a   1.000
_cell.length_b   1.000
_cell.length_c   1.000
_cell.angle_alpha   90.00
_cell.angle_beta   90.00
_cell.angle_gamma   90.00
#
_symmetry.space_group_name_H-M   'P 1'
#
loop_
_entity.id
_entity.type
_entity.pdbx_description
1 polymer ?
#
loop_
_entity_poly.entity_id
_entity_poly.type
_entity_poly.pdbx_seq_one_letter_code
_entity_poly.pdbx_strand_id
1 'polypeptide(L)'
;MALSKLIKNIEQTISALESTKKYNASSLKLFPTTEQSSYEGLIKKIHSQNNWFEKMTQYWNVVRQCQSSKLKLERLAKEMIEAKNFSEDQKVVISQTAEECHQGFIALAKAQLHLAQVLFKSGSEIGRGELEGEFSKLQENISSYKKTLESVAVAIADHQLRDIREGEIIRLDALIPYLQKVYDNVYQEKNPFLRKIKNALKNSDRVKEIEFLNDLSKDPECTESIRLQAICLVRNKIKTEFFGKGSTLRKLLESIDEQSIEKDSDEKLSQFISTRPNLMNKMPQSLIEFLAKDEGWQQTMSTEVRQNTQL
;
A
#
# COMPACT_ATOMS: atom_id res chain seq x y z
N MET A 1 18.27 -25.70 12.08
CA MET A 1 16.96 -26.19 11.54
C MET A 1 17.21 -27.26 10.47
N ALA A 2 16.47 -28.38 10.35
CA ALA A 2 16.78 -29.39 9.30
C ALA A 2 16.91 -28.74 7.90
N LEU A 3 17.93 -29.13 7.12
CA LEU A 3 18.25 -28.45 5.85
C LEU A 3 17.10 -28.54 4.82
N SER A 4 16.35 -29.63 4.82
CA SER A 4 15.10 -29.77 4.06
C SER A 4 14.04 -28.75 4.46
N LYS A 5 13.95 -28.41 5.74
CA LYS A 5 13.06 -27.36 6.26
C LYS A 5 13.54 -25.96 5.85
N LEU A 6 14.85 -25.72 5.84
CA LEU A 6 15.43 -24.46 5.35
C LEU A 6 15.11 -24.25 3.86
N ILE A 7 15.35 -25.27 3.02
CA ILE A 7 15.04 -25.24 1.58
C ILE A 7 13.56 -24.89 1.37
N LYS A 8 12.65 -25.60 2.04
CA LYS A 8 11.21 -25.35 1.94
C LYS A 8 10.83 -23.91 2.33
N ASN A 9 11.43 -23.38 3.40
CA ASN A 9 11.17 -22.01 3.83
C ASN A 9 11.67 -20.97 2.82
N ILE A 10 12.82 -21.22 2.18
CA ILE A 10 13.36 -20.37 1.11
C ILE A 10 12.43 -20.42 -0.12
N GLU A 11 11.98 -21.60 -0.54
CA GLU A 11 11.05 -21.76 -1.66
C GLU A 11 9.71 -21.03 -1.42
N GLN A 12 9.18 -21.13 -0.20
CA GLN A 12 7.98 -20.40 0.21
C GLN A 12 8.22 -18.88 0.17
N THR A 13 9.40 -18.42 0.58
CA THR A 13 9.77 -16.99 0.52
C THR A 13 9.87 -16.50 -0.92
N ILE A 14 10.50 -17.27 -1.81
CA ILE A 14 10.56 -16.95 -3.25
C ILE A 14 9.15 -16.86 -3.83
N SER A 15 8.32 -17.87 -3.60
CA SER A 15 6.93 -17.91 -4.08
C SER A 15 6.11 -16.73 -3.55
N ALA A 16 6.30 -16.36 -2.28
CA ALA A 16 5.65 -15.20 -1.68
C ALA A 16 6.13 -13.90 -2.34
N LEU A 17 7.43 -13.72 -2.58
CA LEU A 17 7.97 -12.53 -3.25
C LEU A 17 7.48 -12.43 -4.71
N GLU A 18 7.56 -13.52 -5.47
CA GLU A 18 7.13 -13.55 -6.87
C GLU A 18 5.61 -13.35 -7.01
N SER A 19 4.80 -13.85 -6.07
CA SER A 19 3.37 -13.56 -6.03
C SER A 19 3.08 -12.12 -5.57
N THR A 20 3.95 -11.50 -4.76
CA THR A 20 3.80 -10.08 -4.40
C THR A 20 4.05 -9.17 -5.59
N LYS A 21 4.80 -9.59 -6.63
CA LYS A 21 4.88 -8.86 -7.90
C LYS A 21 3.50 -8.70 -8.58
N LYS A 22 2.56 -9.62 -8.32
CA LYS A 22 1.16 -9.54 -8.76
C LYS A 22 0.22 -8.84 -7.75
N TYR A 23 0.58 -8.76 -6.47
CA TYR A 23 -0.31 -8.34 -5.37
C TYR A 23 0.08 -7.06 -4.61
N ASN A 24 1.31 -6.56 -4.74
CA ASN A 24 1.72 -5.26 -4.20
C ASN A 24 1.10 -4.07 -4.97
N ALA A 25 0.15 -4.33 -5.86
CA ALA A 25 -0.61 -3.33 -6.57
C ALA A 25 -1.24 -2.29 -5.61
N SER A 26 -1.65 -2.58 -4.38
CA SER A 26 -2.31 -1.52 -3.57
C SER A 26 -1.37 -0.40 -3.10
N SER A 27 -0.12 -0.71 -2.73
CA SER A 27 0.91 0.28 -2.36
C SER A 27 1.76 0.72 -3.55
N LEU A 28 1.90 -0.15 -4.57
CA LEU A 28 2.62 0.09 -5.83
C LEU A 28 1.75 0.57 -6.99
N LYS A 29 0.43 0.74 -6.84
CA LYS A 29 -0.44 1.37 -7.87
C LYS A 29 -0.16 2.85 -8.03
N LEU A 30 0.51 3.46 -7.05
CA LEU A 30 0.98 4.85 -7.07
C LEU A 30 2.31 5.00 -7.83
N PHE A 31 2.82 3.92 -8.43
CA PHE A 31 4.21 3.77 -8.79
C PHE A 31 4.31 3.04 -10.15
N PRO A 32 4.95 3.61 -11.19
CA PRO A 32 5.03 2.96 -12.51
C PRO A 32 6.02 1.79 -12.52
N THR A 33 5.68 0.72 -13.27
CA THR A 33 6.54 -0.46 -13.49
C THR A 33 7.70 -0.17 -14.44
N THR A 34 8.88 -0.77 -14.17
CA THR A 34 10.09 -0.68 -15.01
C THR A 34 10.69 -2.05 -15.33
N GLU A 35 11.51 -2.10 -16.39
CA GLU A 35 12.11 -3.33 -16.95
C GLU A 35 13.26 -3.95 -16.12
N GLN A 36 13.55 -5.21 -16.47
CA GLN A 36 14.31 -6.26 -15.77
C GLN A 36 15.71 -5.87 -15.21
N SER A 37 15.94 -6.20 -13.94
CA SER A 37 17.16 -5.86 -13.17
C SER A 37 18.40 -6.77 -13.41
N SER A 38 19.59 -6.25 -13.08
CA SER A 38 20.93 -6.85 -13.28
C SER A 38 21.27 -8.14 -12.49
N TYR A 39 20.35 -8.65 -11.67
CA TYR A 39 20.65 -9.73 -10.71
C TYR A 39 20.79 -11.13 -11.35
N GLU A 40 20.19 -11.38 -12.51
CA GLU A 40 20.24 -12.70 -13.17
C GLU A 40 21.67 -13.12 -13.51
N GLY A 41 22.52 -12.17 -13.91
CA GLY A 41 23.94 -12.42 -14.19
C GLY A 41 24.72 -12.87 -12.95
N LEU A 42 24.40 -12.32 -11.77
CA LEU A 42 25.05 -12.71 -10.51
C LEU A 42 24.62 -14.10 -10.06
N ILE A 43 23.34 -14.44 -10.19
CA ILE A 43 22.84 -15.79 -9.87
C ILE A 43 23.53 -16.82 -10.77
N LYS A 44 23.63 -16.56 -12.07
CA LYS A 44 24.36 -17.44 -13.02
C LYS A 44 25.82 -17.63 -12.61
N LYS A 45 26.50 -16.56 -12.18
CA LYS A 45 27.87 -16.65 -11.67
C LYS A 45 27.98 -17.58 -10.46
N ILE A 46 27.09 -17.48 -9.47
CA ILE A 46 27.06 -18.40 -8.31
C ILE A 46 26.92 -19.86 -8.76
N HIS A 47 26.02 -20.14 -9.70
CA HIS A 47 25.77 -21.49 -10.20
C HIS A 47 27.00 -22.09 -10.88
N SER A 48 27.75 -21.27 -11.64
CA SER A 48 28.93 -21.68 -12.39
C SER A 48 30.19 -21.97 -11.55
N GLN A 49 30.24 -21.55 -10.28
CA GLN A 49 31.41 -21.80 -9.43
C GLN A 49 31.45 -23.25 -8.93
N ASN A 50 32.65 -23.81 -8.76
CA ASN A 50 32.84 -25.22 -8.44
C ASN A 50 33.11 -25.49 -6.95
N ASN A 51 33.68 -24.52 -6.22
CA ASN A 51 33.92 -24.66 -4.79
C ASN A 51 33.03 -23.72 -3.95
N TRP A 52 32.84 -24.09 -2.67
CA TRP A 52 31.98 -23.37 -1.74
C TRP A 52 32.40 -21.91 -1.53
N PHE A 53 33.70 -21.66 -1.42
CA PHE A 53 34.25 -20.33 -1.14
C PHE A 53 33.95 -19.34 -2.28
N GLU A 54 34.12 -19.76 -3.53
CA GLU A 54 33.77 -18.97 -4.71
C GLU A 54 32.26 -18.70 -4.78
N LYS A 55 31.43 -19.71 -4.51
CA LYS A 55 29.97 -19.54 -4.45
C LYS A 55 29.58 -18.51 -3.40
N MET A 56 30.17 -18.57 -2.22
CA MET A 56 29.94 -17.60 -1.14
C MET A 56 30.43 -16.20 -1.50
N THR A 57 31.56 -16.08 -2.19
CA THR A 57 32.07 -14.78 -2.67
C THR A 57 31.07 -14.12 -3.62
N GLN A 58 30.52 -14.88 -4.57
CA GLN A 58 29.50 -14.38 -5.49
C GLN A 58 28.17 -14.09 -4.77
N TYR A 59 27.80 -14.90 -3.79
CA TYR A 59 26.65 -14.64 -2.91
C TYR A 59 26.79 -13.28 -2.18
N TRP A 60 27.97 -12.98 -1.61
CA TRP A 60 28.22 -11.70 -0.96
C TRP A 60 28.16 -10.49 -1.90
N ASN A 61 28.40 -10.68 -3.21
CA ASN A 61 28.15 -9.64 -4.20
C ASN A 61 26.64 -9.34 -4.34
N VAL A 62 25.80 -10.39 -4.36
CA VAL A 62 24.33 -10.23 -4.37
C VAL A 62 23.85 -9.54 -3.10
N VAL A 63 24.34 -9.95 -1.93
CA VAL A 63 24.01 -9.31 -0.64
C VAL A 63 24.33 -7.81 -0.67
N ARG A 64 25.54 -7.43 -1.11
CA ARG A 64 25.96 -6.02 -1.18
C ARG A 64 25.07 -5.18 -2.08
N GLN A 65 24.72 -5.69 -3.27
CA GLN A 65 23.83 -4.97 -4.18
C GLN A 65 22.43 -4.80 -3.60
N CYS A 66 21.86 -5.88 -3.03
CA CYS A 66 20.54 -5.85 -2.41
C CYS A 66 20.50 -4.87 -1.21
N GLN A 67 21.53 -4.87 -0.36
CA GLN A 67 21.65 -3.93 0.75
C GLN A 67 21.79 -2.48 0.26
N SER A 68 22.56 -2.24 -0.80
CA SER A 68 22.70 -0.91 -1.40
C SER A 68 21.36 -0.36 -1.91
N SER A 69 20.56 -1.17 -2.61
CA SER A 69 19.22 -0.75 -3.06
C SER A 69 18.27 -0.50 -1.88
N LYS A 70 18.35 -1.32 -0.84
CA LYS A 70 17.54 -1.15 0.38
C LYS A 70 17.87 0.17 1.09
N LEU A 71 19.14 0.47 1.32
CA LEU A 71 19.57 1.70 1.98
C LEU A 71 19.21 2.93 1.14
N LYS A 72 19.34 2.84 -0.19
CA LYS A 72 18.90 3.89 -1.12
C LYS A 72 17.40 4.16 -0.97
N LEU A 73 16.57 3.11 -0.92
CA LEU A 73 15.13 3.23 -0.71
C LEU A 73 14.79 3.87 0.65
N GLU A 74 15.41 3.41 1.73
CA GLU A 74 15.17 3.95 3.08
C GLU A 74 15.54 5.44 3.17
N ARG A 75 16.64 5.84 2.54
CA ARG A 75 17.04 7.24 2.45
C ARG A 75 16.03 8.07 1.65
N LEU A 76 15.67 7.63 0.46
CA LEU A 76 14.70 8.34 -0.40
C LEU A 76 13.33 8.46 0.28
N ALA A 77 12.87 7.39 0.93
CA ALA A 77 11.63 7.40 1.70
C ALA A 77 11.68 8.45 2.83
N LYS A 78 12.79 8.50 3.56
CA LYS A 78 12.99 9.49 4.63
C LYS A 78 12.98 10.91 4.06
N GLU A 79 13.74 11.17 3.01
CA GLU A 79 13.81 12.48 2.35
C GLU A 79 12.44 12.93 1.84
N MET A 80 11.68 12.05 1.17
CA MET A 80 10.33 12.34 0.68
C MET A 80 9.37 12.73 1.80
N ILE A 81 9.38 11.97 2.91
CA ILE A 81 8.49 12.18 4.05
C ILE A 81 8.86 13.46 4.81
N GLU A 82 10.14 13.67 5.12
CA GLU A 82 10.61 14.82 5.90
C GLU A 82 10.49 16.13 5.11
N ALA A 83 10.80 16.12 3.82
CA ALA A 83 10.65 17.29 2.95
C ALA A 83 9.21 17.52 2.49
N LYS A 84 8.29 16.58 2.78
CA LYS A 84 6.92 16.55 2.23
C LYS A 84 6.88 16.73 0.71
N ASN A 85 7.88 16.17 0.01
CA ASN A 85 8.00 16.27 -1.43
C ASN A 85 7.35 15.07 -2.10
N PHE A 86 6.05 15.18 -2.38
CA PHE A 86 5.26 14.12 -3.03
C PHE A 86 5.03 14.38 -4.52
N SER A 87 6.00 15.00 -5.21
CA SER A 87 5.93 15.17 -6.67
C SER A 87 5.91 13.83 -7.40
N GLU A 88 5.32 13.80 -8.59
CA GLU A 88 5.29 12.60 -9.44
C GLU A 88 6.70 12.06 -9.73
N ASP A 89 7.68 12.94 -9.98
CA ASP A 89 9.06 12.53 -10.18
C ASP A 89 9.64 11.78 -8.97
N GLN A 90 9.35 12.24 -7.74
CA GLN A 90 9.78 11.54 -6.53
C GLN A 90 9.04 10.21 -6.35
N LYS A 91 7.74 10.17 -6.67
CA LYS A 91 6.98 8.92 -6.65
C LYS A 91 7.62 7.91 -7.62
N VAL A 92 7.94 8.31 -8.84
CA VAL A 92 8.63 7.48 -9.86
C VAL A 92 9.97 6.94 -9.34
N VAL A 93 10.82 7.79 -8.76
CA VAL A 93 12.15 7.37 -8.27
C VAL A 93 12.05 6.36 -7.13
N ILE A 94 11.09 6.55 -6.20
CA ILE A 94 10.85 5.59 -5.12
C ILE A 94 10.29 4.28 -5.66
N SER A 95 9.35 4.31 -6.62
CA SER A 95 8.85 3.12 -7.32
C SER A 95 9.98 2.25 -7.85
N GLN A 96 10.85 2.87 -8.66
CA GLN A 96 11.94 2.17 -9.33
C GLN A 96 12.90 1.57 -8.31
N THR A 97 13.25 2.33 -7.28
CA THR A 97 14.15 1.84 -6.22
C THR A 97 13.50 0.72 -5.39
N ALA A 98 12.18 0.77 -5.17
CA ALA A 98 11.44 -0.29 -4.52
C ALA A 98 11.44 -1.59 -5.34
N GLU A 99 11.22 -1.49 -6.66
CA GLU A 99 11.29 -2.63 -7.57
C GLU A 99 12.72 -3.22 -7.62
N GLU A 100 13.76 -2.38 -7.73
CA GLU A 100 15.16 -2.81 -7.64
C GLU A 100 15.43 -3.60 -6.35
N CYS A 101 14.93 -3.11 -5.21
CA CYS A 101 15.08 -3.75 -3.91
C CYS A 101 14.33 -5.10 -3.86
N HIS A 102 13.10 -5.14 -4.39
CA HIS A 102 12.28 -6.35 -4.46
C HIS A 102 12.95 -7.43 -5.32
N GLN A 103 13.46 -7.07 -6.50
CA GLN A 103 14.23 -7.99 -7.35
C GLN A 103 15.51 -8.46 -6.66
N GLY A 104 16.19 -7.59 -5.91
CA GLY A 104 17.33 -7.96 -5.08
C GLY A 104 16.99 -9.02 -4.04
N PHE A 105 15.84 -8.93 -3.36
CA PHE A 105 15.40 -9.97 -2.41
C PHE A 105 15.08 -11.30 -3.09
N ILE A 106 14.43 -11.29 -4.27
CA ILE A 106 14.19 -12.51 -5.05
C ILE A 106 15.52 -13.17 -5.43
N ALA A 107 16.48 -12.37 -5.92
CA ALA A 107 17.78 -12.86 -6.31
C ALA A 107 18.57 -13.44 -5.13
N LEU A 108 18.54 -12.75 -4.00
CA LEU A 108 19.19 -13.21 -2.78
C LEU A 108 18.57 -14.52 -2.27
N ALA A 109 17.24 -14.63 -2.26
CA ALA A 109 16.54 -15.87 -1.90
C ALA A 109 16.87 -17.04 -2.85
N LYS A 110 16.91 -16.79 -4.17
CA LYS A 110 17.32 -17.80 -5.18
C LYS A 110 18.77 -18.24 -4.99
N ALA A 111 19.67 -17.32 -4.65
CA ALA A 111 21.06 -17.64 -4.33
C ALA A 111 21.14 -18.51 -3.06
N GLN A 112 20.41 -18.17 -2.00
CA GLN A 112 20.34 -18.97 -0.77
C GLN A 112 19.76 -20.36 -1.02
N LEU A 113 18.75 -20.48 -1.89
CA LEU A 113 18.19 -21.77 -2.30
C LEU A 113 19.25 -22.66 -2.96
N HIS A 114 20.00 -22.10 -3.91
CA HIS A 114 21.07 -22.83 -4.59
C HIS A 114 22.13 -23.32 -3.58
N LEU A 115 22.59 -22.45 -2.68
CA LEU A 115 23.56 -22.81 -1.65
C LEU A 115 23.02 -23.91 -0.71
N ALA A 116 21.75 -23.82 -0.30
CA ALA A 116 21.12 -24.84 0.54
C ALA A 116 21.04 -26.19 -0.16
N GLN A 117 20.73 -26.21 -1.46
CA GLN A 117 20.70 -27.42 -2.27
C GLN A 117 22.10 -28.05 -2.43
N VAL A 118 23.15 -27.23 -2.56
CA VAL A 118 24.55 -27.71 -2.61
C VAL A 118 24.94 -28.37 -1.29
N LEU A 119 24.62 -27.75 -0.15
CA LEU A 119 24.84 -28.33 1.17
C LEU A 119 24.06 -29.65 1.34
N PHE A 120 22.82 -29.69 0.86
CA PHE A 120 21.95 -30.86 0.99
C PHE A 120 22.48 -32.05 0.18
N LYS A 121 22.90 -31.81 -1.06
CA LYS A 121 23.46 -32.84 -1.94
C LYS A 121 24.81 -33.37 -1.46
N SER A 122 25.65 -32.50 -0.88
CA SER A 122 26.97 -32.87 -0.38
C SER A 122 26.93 -33.53 1.01
N GLY A 123 25.83 -33.40 1.75
CA GLY A 123 25.77 -33.80 3.15
C GLY A 123 26.65 -32.95 4.08
N SER A 124 27.14 -31.81 3.59
CA SER A 124 28.04 -30.93 4.33
C SER A 124 27.28 -30.07 5.34
N GLU A 125 27.79 -30.03 6.57
CA GLU A 125 27.34 -29.10 7.62
C GLU A 125 28.13 -27.78 7.60
N ILE A 126 29.27 -27.74 6.90
CA ILE A 126 30.13 -26.55 6.78
C ILE A 126 29.38 -25.49 5.97
N GLY A 127 29.10 -24.33 6.59
CA GLY A 127 28.36 -23.22 5.97
C GLY A 127 26.85 -23.21 6.23
N ARG A 128 26.29 -24.26 6.87
CA ARG A 128 24.85 -24.30 7.20
C ARG A 128 24.45 -23.20 8.18
N GLY A 129 25.20 -23.03 9.27
CA GLY A 129 24.91 -22.00 10.28
C GLY A 129 24.95 -20.58 9.71
N GLU A 130 25.92 -20.33 8.82
CA GLU A 130 26.02 -19.06 8.09
C GLU A 130 24.79 -18.84 7.21
N LEU A 131 24.38 -19.85 6.42
CA LEU A 131 23.21 -19.76 5.55
C LEU A 131 21.88 -19.60 6.32
N GLU A 132 21.72 -20.28 7.46
CA GLU A 132 20.54 -20.11 8.35
C GLU A 132 20.49 -18.68 8.92
N GLY A 133 21.64 -18.14 9.35
CA GLY A 133 21.75 -16.77 9.84
C GLY A 133 21.42 -15.74 8.75
N GLU A 134 21.95 -15.94 7.55
CA GLU A 134 21.70 -15.06 6.41
C GLU A 134 20.25 -15.13 5.90
N PHE A 135 19.61 -16.30 5.93
CA PHE A 135 18.19 -16.40 5.61
C PHE A 135 17.33 -15.65 6.64
N SER A 136 17.70 -15.70 7.93
CA SER A 136 17.01 -14.95 8.98
C SER A 136 17.12 -13.44 8.76
N LYS A 137 18.33 -12.95 8.44
CA LYS A 137 18.55 -11.54 8.06
C LYS A 137 17.76 -11.13 6.82
N LEU A 138 17.61 -12.02 5.83
CA LEU A 138 16.76 -11.76 4.66
C LEU A 138 15.29 -11.52 5.09
N GLN A 139 14.73 -12.35 5.98
CA GLN A 139 13.36 -12.17 6.47
C GLN A 139 13.18 -10.84 7.20
N GLU A 140 14.15 -10.46 8.03
CA GLU A 140 14.17 -9.16 8.71
C GLU A 140 14.22 -8.01 7.70
N ASN A 141 15.06 -8.12 6.68
CA ASN A 141 15.18 -7.12 5.62
C ASN A 141 13.90 -6.98 4.79
N ILE A 142 13.26 -8.08 4.42
CA ILE A 142 11.94 -8.09 3.73
C ILE A 142 10.89 -7.40 4.62
N SER A 143 10.90 -7.68 5.92
CA SER A 143 9.97 -7.07 6.86
C SER A 143 10.20 -5.57 7.00
N SER A 144 11.46 -5.13 7.08
CA SER A 144 11.86 -3.71 7.11
C SER A 144 11.42 -3.00 5.82
N TYR A 145 11.70 -3.60 4.67
CA TYR A 145 11.29 -3.09 3.35
C TYR A 145 9.78 -2.85 3.27
N LYS A 146 8.97 -3.83 3.69
CA LYS A 146 7.50 -3.69 3.70
C LYS A 146 7.05 -2.52 4.56
N LYS A 147 7.65 -2.35 5.75
CA LYS A 147 7.37 -1.21 6.63
C LYS A 147 7.73 0.12 5.98
N THR A 148 8.89 0.22 5.31
CA THR A 148 9.29 1.43 4.58
C THR A 148 8.29 1.80 3.50
N LEU A 149 7.88 0.84 2.67
CA LEU A 149 6.86 1.10 1.64
C LEU A 149 5.52 1.51 2.24
N GLU A 150 5.10 0.85 3.31
CA GLU A 150 3.86 1.20 4.00
C GLU A 150 3.91 2.63 4.57
N SER A 151 5.05 3.04 5.15
CA SER A 151 5.24 4.42 5.64
C SER A 151 5.17 5.44 4.51
N VAL A 152 5.81 5.18 3.37
CA VAL A 152 5.74 6.06 2.20
C VAL A 152 4.30 6.15 1.68
N ALA A 153 3.62 5.02 1.50
CA ALA A 153 2.25 5.00 1.01
C ALA A 153 1.28 5.75 1.93
N VAL A 154 1.45 5.61 3.25
CA VAL A 154 0.67 6.38 4.24
C VAL A 154 0.96 7.88 4.16
N ALA A 155 2.22 8.28 3.95
CA ALA A 155 2.57 9.69 3.83
C ALA A 155 2.01 10.32 2.55
N ILE A 156 2.05 9.59 1.42
CA ILE A 156 1.41 10.00 0.17
C ILE A 156 -0.11 10.11 0.37
N ALA A 157 -0.73 9.11 1.00
CA ALA A 157 -2.16 9.14 1.28
C ALA A 157 -2.56 10.30 2.21
N ASP A 158 -1.77 10.60 3.24
CA ASP A 158 -2.01 11.75 4.12
C ASP A 158 -1.90 13.08 3.36
N HIS A 159 -0.91 13.20 2.46
CA HIS A 159 -0.81 14.35 1.56
C HIS A 159 -2.04 14.49 0.66
N GLN A 160 -2.42 13.41 -0.03
CA GLN A 160 -3.59 13.36 -0.91
C GLN A 160 -4.93 13.50 -0.17
N LEU A 161 -4.97 13.41 1.16
CA LEU A 161 -6.18 13.67 1.95
C LEU A 161 -6.19 15.04 2.62
N ARG A 162 -5.07 15.77 2.62
CA ARG A 162 -4.96 17.06 3.33
C ARG A 162 -4.54 18.23 2.47
N ASP A 163 -3.80 18.00 1.38
CA ASP A 163 -3.08 19.04 0.65
C ASP A 163 -2.91 18.63 -0.83
N ILE A 164 -4.01 18.26 -1.48
CA ILE A 164 -4.03 17.94 -2.91
C ILE A 164 -3.66 19.19 -3.69
N ARG A 165 -2.67 19.06 -4.59
CA ARG A 165 -2.25 20.15 -5.46
C ARG A 165 -3.15 20.22 -6.69
N GLU A 166 -3.33 21.43 -7.21
CA GLU A 166 -4.05 21.62 -8.47
C GLU A 166 -3.42 20.79 -9.60
N GLY A 167 -4.24 20.04 -10.33
CA GLY A 167 -3.81 19.13 -11.39
C GLY A 167 -3.27 17.77 -10.93
N GLU A 168 -3.22 17.48 -9.62
CA GLU A 168 -2.86 16.13 -9.15
C GLU A 168 -4.03 15.16 -9.37
N ILE A 169 -3.74 14.01 -9.99
CA ILE A 169 -4.70 12.92 -10.19
C ILE A 169 -4.58 11.93 -9.04
N ILE A 170 -5.70 11.57 -8.44
CA ILE A 170 -5.81 10.67 -7.30
C ILE A 170 -6.52 9.39 -7.74
N ARG A 171 -5.97 8.27 -7.27
CA ARG A 171 -6.56 6.95 -7.44
C ARG A 171 -7.18 6.50 -6.13
N LEU A 172 -8.50 6.52 -6.03
CA LEU A 172 -9.24 6.15 -4.83
C LEU A 172 -9.07 4.68 -4.47
N ASP A 173 -8.90 3.79 -5.46
CA ASP A 173 -8.58 2.38 -5.22
C ASP A 173 -7.27 2.16 -4.45
N ALA A 174 -6.30 3.06 -4.63
CA ALA A 174 -5.04 3.08 -3.90
C ALA A 174 -5.14 3.87 -2.58
N LEU A 175 -5.94 4.94 -2.55
CA LEU A 175 -6.05 5.84 -1.39
C LEU A 175 -6.89 5.27 -0.25
N ILE A 176 -8.09 4.75 -0.55
CA ILE A 176 -9.07 4.31 0.45
C ILE A 176 -8.50 3.28 1.46
N PRO A 177 -7.68 2.29 1.05
CA PRO A 177 -7.01 1.37 1.97
C PRO A 177 -6.21 2.05 3.10
N TYR A 178 -5.73 3.28 2.88
CA TYR A 178 -4.94 4.02 3.87
C TYR A 178 -5.77 5.00 4.71
N LEU A 179 -7.04 5.22 4.38
CA LEU A 179 -7.91 6.20 5.03
C LEU A 179 -8.01 5.99 6.55
N GLN A 180 -8.15 4.74 7.00
CA GLN A 180 -8.20 4.42 8.44
C GLN A 180 -6.90 4.81 9.14
N LYS A 181 -5.75 4.52 8.53
CA LYS A 181 -4.44 4.77 9.11
C LYS A 181 -4.14 6.27 9.17
N VAL A 182 -4.47 7.00 8.10
CA VAL A 182 -4.40 8.46 8.07
C VAL A 182 -5.31 9.09 9.12
N TYR A 183 -6.56 8.63 9.19
CA TYR A 183 -7.53 9.08 10.20
C TYR A 183 -7.00 8.87 11.63
N ASP A 184 -6.47 7.68 11.94
CA ASP A 184 -5.90 7.36 13.25
C ASP A 184 -4.65 8.20 13.59
N ASN A 185 -3.84 8.57 12.59
CA ASN A 185 -2.65 9.40 12.80
C ASN A 185 -3.02 10.83 13.23
N VAL A 186 -4.07 11.43 12.64
CA VAL A 186 -4.56 12.77 13.05
C VAL A 186 -4.87 12.84 14.54
N TYR A 187 -5.43 11.76 15.12
CA TYR A 187 -5.76 11.70 16.55
C TYR A 187 -4.54 11.46 17.44
N GLN A 188 -3.47 10.84 16.91
CA GLN A 188 -2.21 10.65 17.63
C GLN A 188 -1.37 11.91 17.67
N GLU A 189 -1.40 12.73 16.61
CA GLU A 189 -0.69 14.01 16.52
C GLU A 189 -1.22 15.06 17.52
N LYS A 190 -2.49 14.96 17.94
CA LYS A 190 -3.16 16.05 18.65
C LYS A 190 -3.15 16.00 20.19
N ASN A 191 -2.93 14.86 20.85
CA ASN A 191 -2.74 14.81 22.31
C ASN A 191 -2.52 13.39 22.88
N PRO A 192 -1.60 13.18 23.85
CA PRO A 192 -1.56 11.95 24.66
C PRO A 192 -2.87 11.65 25.41
N PHE A 193 -3.65 12.68 25.75
CA PHE A 193 -4.98 12.54 26.37
C PHE A 193 -6.03 11.90 25.45
N LEU A 194 -5.92 12.05 24.12
CA LEU A 194 -6.83 11.44 23.14
C LEU A 194 -6.64 9.92 23.01
N ARG A 195 -5.51 9.38 23.49
CA ARG A 195 -5.23 7.94 23.50
C ARG A 195 -6.24 7.15 24.33
N LYS A 196 -6.87 7.78 25.35
CA LYS A 196 -7.98 7.20 26.13
C LYS A 196 -9.34 7.26 25.41
N ILE A 197 -9.57 8.27 24.56
CA ILE A 197 -10.76 8.40 23.71
C ILE A 197 -10.74 7.37 22.55
N LYS A 198 -9.57 6.83 22.22
CA LYS A 198 -9.37 5.76 21.23
C LYS A 198 -10.26 4.52 21.47
N ASN A 199 -10.60 4.21 22.72
CA ASN A 199 -11.51 3.10 23.04
C ASN A 199 -12.99 3.44 22.83
N ALA A 200 -13.39 4.71 22.95
CA ALA A 200 -14.76 5.15 22.66
C ALA A 200 -15.01 5.33 21.15
N LEU A 201 -13.98 5.70 20.39
CA LEU A 201 -14.05 5.88 18.93
C LEU A 201 -13.93 4.58 18.12
N LYS A 202 -13.42 3.48 18.71
CA LYS A 202 -13.27 2.18 18.02
C LYS A 202 -14.59 1.58 17.54
N ASN A 203 -15.71 2.03 18.12
CA ASN A 203 -17.09 1.70 17.72
C ASN A 203 -17.85 2.91 17.15
N SER A 204 -17.17 4.01 16.83
CA SER A 204 -17.82 5.18 16.27
C SER A 204 -18.34 4.90 14.86
N ASP A 205 -19.44 5.55 14.50
CA ASP A 205 -19.99 5.51 13.14
C ASP A 205 -18.92 5.82 12.07
N ARG A 206 -17.92 6.63 12.39
CA ARG A 206 -16.79 6.96 11.49
C ARG A 206 -15.94 5.76 11.12
N VAL A 207 -15.65 4.87 12.07
CA VAL A 207 -14.88 3.65 11.78
C VAL A 207 -15.68 2.75 10.85
N LYS A 208 -16.98 2.58 11.10
CA LYS A 208 -17.85 1.77 10.24
C LYS A 208 -18.03 2.37 8.84
N GLU A 209 -18.06 3.71 8.73
CA GLU A 209 -18.07 4.42 7.45
C GLU A 209 -16.77 4.19 6.66
N ILE A 210 -15.61 4.23 7.32
CA ILE A 210 -14.33 3.91 6.70
C ILE A 210 -14.26 2.42 6.30
N GLU A 211 -14.75 1.51 7.14
CA GLU A 211 -14.84 0.08 6.83
C GLU A 211 -15.73 -0.18 5.61
N PHE A 212 -16.86 0.51 5.50
CA PHE A 212 -17.72 0.46 4.32
C PHE A 212 -16.97 0.90 3.05
N LEU A 213 -16.28 2.04 3.08
CA LEU A 213 -15.49 2.52 1.93
C LEU A 213 -14.41 1.50 1.52
N ASN A 214 -13.74 0.90 2.51
CA ASN A 214 -12.75 -0.15 2.29
C ASN A 214 -13.34 -1.40 1.65
N ASP A 215 -14.48 -1.86 2.16
CA ASP A 215 -15.14 -3.06 1.65
C ASP A 215 -15.73 -2.86 0.26
N LEU A 216 -16.30 -1.69 -0.02
CA LEU A 216 -16.73 -1.29 -1.35
C LEU A 216 -15.55 -1.28 -2.33
N SER A 217 -14.39 -0.75 -1.93
CA SER A 217 -13.21 -0.64 -2.79
C SER A 217 -12.54 -1.98 -3.12
N LYS A 218 -12.81 -3.03 -2.34
CA LYS A 218 -12.31 -4.39 -2.59
C LYS A 218 -13.10 -5.12 -3.68
N ASP A 219 -14.28 -4.62 -4.04
CA ASP A 219 -15.06 -5.23 -5.12
C ASP A 219 -14.35 -5.03 -6.47
N PRO A 220 -14.07 -6.09 -7.24
CA PRO A 220 -13.32 -5.99 -8.49
C PRO A 220 -13.97 -5.12 -9.56
N GLU A 221 -15.30 -4.95 -9.53
CA GLU A 221 -16.05 -4.12 -10.47
C GLU A 221 -16.28 -2.71 -9.93
N CYS A 222 -15.77 -2.38 -8.73
CA CYS A 222 -15.86 -1.03 -8.20
C CYS A 222 -14.96 -0.09 -9.01
N THR A 223 -15.58 0.89 -9.66
CA THR A 223 -14.93 1.91 -10.47
C THR A 223 -14.54 3.13 -9.62
N GLU A 224 -13.67 3.99 -10.14
CA GLU A 224 -13.30 5.24 -9.46
C GLU A 224 -14.52 6.17 -9.27
N SER A 225 -15.42 6.20 -10.26
CA SER A 225 -16.70 6.91 -10.17
C SER A 225 -17.56 6.43 -8.99
N ILE A 226 -17.66 5.11 -8.79
CA ILE A 226 -18.41 4.51 -7.68
C ILE A 226 -17.74 4.81 -6.32
N ARG A 227 -16.39 4.76 -6.25
CA ARG A 227 -15.64 5.13 -5.04
C ARG A 227 -15.86 6.59 -4.67
N LEU A 228 -15.81 7.49 -5.64
CA LEU A 228 -16.05 8.92 -5.45
C LEU A 228 -17.46 9.18 -4.93
N GLN A 229 -18.48 8.58 -5.57
CA GLN A 229 -19.86 8.66 -5.12
C GLN A 229 -20.03 8.16 -3.67
N ALA A 230 -19.37 7.06 -3.29
CA ALA A 230 -19.41 6.53 -1.93
C ALA A 230 -18.74 7.47 -0.92
N ILE A 231 -17.60 8.06 -1.27
CA ILE A 231 -16.93 9.09 -0.48
C ILE A 231 -17.84 10.29 -0.26
N CYS A 232 -18.49 10.78 -1.31
CA CYS A 232 -19.41 11.91 -1.24
C CYS A 232 -20.64 11.61 -0.38
N LEU A 233 -21.18 10.39 -0.45
CA LEU A 233 -22.26 9.93 0.42
C LEU A 233 -21.85 10.04 1.91
N VAL A 234 -20.68 9.50 2.27
CA VAL A 234 -20.16 9.56 3.64
C VAL A 234 -19.94 11.01 4.07
N ARG A 235 -19.24 11.80 3.24
CA ARG A 235 -18.96 13.22 3.49
C ARG A 235 -20.23 14.03 3.75
N ASN A 236 -21.23 13.87 2.89
CA ASN A 236 -22.49 14.63 2.95
C ASN A 236 -23.33 14.20 4.15
N LYS A 237 -23.41 12.90 4.44
CA LYS A 237 -24.06 12.40 5.65
C LYS A 237 -23.46 13.05 6.89
N ILE A 238 -22.13 13.01 7.03
CA ILE A 238 -21.42 13.65 8.16
C ILE A 238 -21.73 15.15 8.23
N LYS A 239 -21.76 15.86 7.09
CA LYS A 239 -22.05 17.31 7.03
C LYS A 239 -23.40 17.67 7.62
N THR A 240 -24.41 16.79 7.52
CA THR A 240 -25.76 17.02 8.08
C THR A 240 -25.88 16.80 9.58
N GLU A 241 -24.90 16.15 10.22
CA GLU A 241 -24.95 15.87 11.65
C GLU A 241 -24.58 17.09 12.51
N PHE A 242 -25.12 17.17 13.74
CA PHE A 242 -24.96 18.30 14.66
C PHE A 242 -23.49 18.67 14.96
N PHE A 243 -22.58 17.69 14.99
CA PHE A 243 -21.13 17.90 15.16
C PHE A 243 -20.32 17.64 13.87
N GLY A 244 -20.99 17.59 12.72
CA GLY A 244 -20.42 17.25 11.42
C GLY A 244 -19.25 18.14 11.00
N LYS A 245 -19.33 19.45 11.28
CA LYS A 245 -18.29 20.45 10.95
C LYS A 245 -16.94 20.19 11.65
N GLY A 246 -16.97 19.55 12.81
CA GLY A 246 -15.76 19.20 13.57
C GLY A 246 -15.14 17.87 13.17
N SER A 247 -15.80 17.06 12.33
CA SER A 247 -15.38 15.70 12.01
C SER A 247 -14.08 15.68 11.22
N THR A 248 -13.06 14.98 11.75
CA THR A 248 -11.79 14.74 11.06
C THR A 248 -12.02 13.98 9.77
N LEU A 249 -12.87 12.94 9.78
CA LEU A 249 -13.14 12.13 8.59
C LEU A 249 -13.74 12.99 7.49
N ARG A 250 -14.70 13.86 7.82
CA ARG A 250 -15.28 14.79 6.85
C ARG A 250 -14.21 15.67 6.22
N LYS A 251 -13.33 16.27 7.02
CA LYS A 251 -12.25 17.15 6.51
C LYS A 251 -11.29 16.41 5.58
N LEU A 252 -10.95 15.16 5.89
CA LEU A 252 -10.13 14.32 5.00
C LEU A 252 -10.84 13.98 3.70
N LEU A 253 -12.16 13.79 3.71
CA LEU A 253 -12.94 13.49 2.50
C LEU A 253 -13.33 14.75 1.71
N GLU A 254 -13.29 15.93 2.33
CA GLU A 254 -13.57 17.22 1.67
C GLU A 254 -12.47 17.65 0.72
N SER A 255 -11.22 17.24 0.95
CA SER A 255 -10.10 17.56 0.07
C SER A 255 -10.19 16.85 -1.27
N ILE A 256 -10.83 15.68 -1.32
CA ILE A 256 -11.02 14.90 -2.55
C ILE A 256 -12.01 15.64 -3.46
N ASP A 257 -11.46 16.31 -4.47
CA ASP A 257 -12.22 17.00 -5.52
C ASP A 257 -12.52 16.06 -6.69
N GLU A 258 -13.68 16.26 -7.33
CA GLU A 258 -14.08 15.49 -8.51
C GLU A 258 -13.14 15.69 -9.69
N GLN A 259 -12.50 16.87 -9.80
CA GLN A 259 -11.56 17.19 -10.87
C GLN A 259 -10.24 16.41 -10.75
N SER A 260 -9.92 15.95 -9.55
CA SER A 260 -8.71 15.16 -9.27
C SER A 260 -8.92 13.66 -9.52
N ILE A 261 -10.12 13.20 -9.88
CA ILE A 261 -10.43 11.78 -10.11
C ILE A 261 -10.74 11.53 -11.58
N GLU A 262 -10.10 10.52 -12.16
CA GLU A 262 -10.43 10.06 -13.51
C GLU A 262 -11.77 9.30 -13.48
N LYS A 263 -12.83 9.90 -14.02
CA LYS A 263 -14.15 9.28 -14.09
C LYS A 263 -14.18 8.22 -15.19
N ASP A 264 -14.51 7.00 -14.80
CA ASP A 264 -14.41 5.78 -15.61
C ASP A 264 -15.75 5.07 -15.86
N SER A 265 -16.85 5.56 -15.27
CA SER A 265 -18.19 5.00 -15.43
C SER A 265 -19.31 5.98 -15.05
N ASP A 266 -20.46 5.86 -15.73
CA ASP A 266 -21.71 6.57 -15.41
C ASP A 266 -22.63 5.79 -14.45
N GLU A 267 -22.21 4.60 -13.99
CA GLU A 267 -22.98 3.79 -13.05
C GLU A 267 -23.24 4.56 -11.74
N LYS A 268 -24.49 4.47 -11.24
CA LYS A 268 -24.87 5.08 -9.97
C LYS A 268 -24.56 4.15 -8.79
N LEU A 269 -24.03 4.71 -7.70
CA LEU A 269 -23.74 3.98 -6.46
C LEU A 269 -24.94 3.18 -5.94
N SER A 270 -26.16 3.71 -6.03
CA SER A 270 -27.36 3.02 -5.59
C SER A 270 -27.64 1.74 -6.40
N GLN A 271 -27.42 1.78 -7.72
CA GLN A 271 -27.53 0.62 -8.60
C GLN A 271 -26.44 -0.40 -8.27
N PHE A 272 -25.18 0.07 -8.13
CA PHE A 272 -24.04 -0.77 -7.78
C PHE A 272 -24.22 -1.53 -6.45
N ILE A 273 -24.73 -0.85 -5.41
CA ILE A 273 -24.98 -1.46 -4.10
C ILE A 273 -26.16 -2.44 -4.17
N SER A 274 -27.23 -2.09 -4.89
CA SER A 274 -28.44 -2.93 -4.98
C SER A 274 -28.19 -4.30 -5.62
N THR A 275 -27.20 -4.38 -6.51
CA THR A 275 -26.77 -5.64 -7.15
C THR A 275 -25.82 -6.45 -6.28
N ARG A 276 -25.40 -5.94 -5.10
CA ARG A 276 -24.42 -6.54 -4.19
C ARG A 276 -24.94 -6.62 -2.75
N PRO A 277 -25.77 -7.62 -2.43
CA PRO A 277 -26.35 -7.79 -1.08
C PRO A 277 -25.31 -7.80 0.05
N ASN A 278 -24.12 -8.34 -0.23
CA ASN A 278 -23.01 -8.38 0.74
C ASN A 278 -22.49 -6.98 1.11
N LEU A 279 -22.45 -6.04 0.17
CA LEU A 279 -22.05 -4.65 0.46
C LEU A 279 -23.16 -3.90 1.19
N MET A 280 -24.41 -4.12 0.80
CA MET A 280 -25.57 -3.53 1.47
C MET A 280 -25.63 -3.91 2.96
N ASN A 281 -25.36 -5.19 3.28
CA ASN A 281 -25.35 -5.69 4.67
C ASN A 281 -24.21 -5.13 5.52
N LYS A 282 -23.14 -4.63 4.89
CA LYS A 282 -21.97 -4.03 5.56
C LYS A 282 -22.09 -2.52 5.70
N MET A 283 -23.05 -1.92 5.02
CA MET A 283 -23.30 -0.49 5.09
C MET A 283 -23.88 -0.12 6.47
N PRO A 284 -23.30 0.87 7.17
CA PRO A 284 -23.87 1.41 8.39
C PRO A 284 -25.34 1.82 8.20
N GLN A 285 -26.20 1.47 9.16
CA GLN A 285 -27.62 1.80 9.11
C GLN A 285 -27.88 3.30 8.90
N SER A 286 -27.09 4.17 9.53
CA SER A 286 -27.20 5.62 9.37
C SER A 286 -26.82 6.11 7.96
N LEU A 287 -25.99 5.39 7.21
CA LEU A 287 -25.74 5.66 5.80
C LEU A 287 -26.87 5.13 4.91
N ILE A 288 -27.46 3.97 5.24
CA ILE A 288 -28.62 3.41 4.51
C ILE A 288 -29.79 4.39 4.60
N GLU A 289 -30.08 4.88 5.81
CA GLU A 289 -31.14 5.87 6.03
C GLU A 289 -30.87 7.18 5.29
N PHE A 290 -29.61 7.62 5.23
CA PHE A 290 -29.24 8.83 4.49
C PHE A 290 -29.39 8.63 2.98
N LEU A 291 -28.94 7.48 2.45
CA LEU A 291 -29.08 7.11 1.04
C LEU A 291 -30.56 7.00 0.63
N ALA A 292 -31.43 6.50 1.50
CA ALA A 292 -32.86 6.35 1.24
C ALA A 292 -33.66 7.66 1.35
N LYS A 293 -33.16 8.65 2.11
CA LYS A 293 -33.84 9.93 2.34
C LYS A 293 -33.65 10.94 1.22
N ASP A 294 -32.73 10.71 0.27
CA ASP A 294 -32.25 11.78 -0.60
C ASP A 294 -32.02 11.32 -2.05
N GLU A 295 -32.94 11.68 -2.95
CA GLU A 295 -32.70 11.73 -4.40
C GLU A 295 -31.86 12.97 -4.81
N GLY A 296 -31.62 13.91 -3.88
CA GLY A 296 -31.01 15.22 -4.11
C GLY A 296 -29.48 15.30 -3.96
N TRP A 297 -28.80 14.34 -3.32
CA TRP A 297 -27.33 14.38 -3.23
C TRP A 297 -26.63 14.17 -4.58
N GLN A 298 -27.33 13.52 -5.53
CA GLN A 298 -26.89 13.43 -6.93
C GLN A 298 -26.97 14.79 -7.66
N GLN A 299 -27.89 15.68 -7.24
CA GLN A 299 -28.02 17.03 -7.80
C GLN A 299 -26.99 18.02 -7.23
N THR A 300 -26.47 17.79 -6.02
CA THR A 300 -25.43 18.65 -5.42
C THR A 300 -24.11 18.56 -6.21
N MET A 301 -23.78 17.40 -6.79
CA MET A 301 -22.65 17.25 -7.72
C MET A 301 -22.80 18.13 -8.97
N SER A 302 -24.01 18.24 -9.53
CA SER A 302 -24.26 19.14 -10.68
C SER A 302 -24.28 20.64 -10.32
N THR A 303 -24.38 21.00 -9.04
CA THR A 303 -24.53 22.41 -8.61
C THR A 303 -23.20 23.01 -8.13
N GLU A 304 -22.36 22.24 -7.43
CA GLU A 304 -20.99 22.69 -7.05
C GLU A 304 -20.09 22.88 -8.30
N VAL A 305 -20.34 22.14 -9.39
CA VAL A 305 -19.69 22.31 -10.70
C VAL A 305 -20.02 23.65 -11.36
N ARG A 306 -21.14 24.32 -11.04
CA ARG A 306 -21.49 25.60 -11.66
C ARG A 306 -20.87 26.82 -10.96
N GLN A 307 -20.48 26.67 -9.70
CA GLN A 307 -19.93 27.79 -8.92
C GLN A 307 -18.40 27.90 -9.03
N ASN A 308 -17.69 26.81 -9.31
CA ASN A 308 -16.22 26.81 -9.45
C ASN A 308 -15.71 27.11 -10.88
N THR A 309 -16.59 27.29 -11.87
CA THR A 309 -16.22 27.63 -13.27
C THR A 309 -16.50 29.10 -13.62
N GLN A 310 -16.86 29.93 -12.64
CA GLN A 310 -17.20 31.35 -12.82
C GLN A 310 -16.27 32.32 -12.06
N LEU A 311 -15.07 31.88 -11.65
CA LEU A 311 -14.03 32.77 -11.13
C LEU A 311 -12.75 32.61 -11.94
#